data_AF-A0A8T4EFS6-F1
#
_entry.id   AF-A0A8T4EFS6-F1
#
_cell.length_a   1.000
_cell.length_b   1.000
_cell.length_c   1.000
_cell.angle_alpha   90.00
_cell.angle_beta   90.00
_cell.angle_gamma   90.00
#
_symmetry.space_group_name_H-M   'P 1'
#
loop_
_entity.id
_entity.type
_entity.pdbx_description
1 polymer ?
#
loop_
_entity_poly.entity_id
_entity_poly.type
_entity_poly.pdbx_seq_one_letter_code
_entity_poly.pdbx_strand_id
1 'polypeptide(L)'
;MSSTQDIREKTRKALADYLIMFIPDSWKDPLDKLKIILQSNNEIDWEALKGHALLYFDEKRLPEDRVECLARIERLSDSFKEIYSTLSPAEWHRTVEDIIHAANFRASKAALQLRRTKIMDDLKAKESSDSKTKL
;
A
#
# COMPACT_ATOMS: atom_id res chain seq x y z
N MET A 1 7.06 -14.44 25.38
CA MET A 1 8.02 -13.76 24.49
C MET A 1 7.56 -14.03 23.06
N SER A 2 7.07 -13.02 22.36
CA SER A 2 6.78 -13.13 20.93
C SER A 2 8.10 -13.38 20.21
N SER A 3 8.19 -14.43 19.39
CA SER A 3 9.41 -14.68 18.65
C SER A 3 9.64 -13.54 17.65
N THR A 4 10.88 -13.20 17.34
CA THR A 4 11.21 -12.21 16.28
C THR A 4 10.54 -12.58 14.93
N GLN A 5 10.23 -13.86 14.74
CA GLN A 5 9.52 -14.39 13.59
C GLN A 5 8.03 -13.99 13.57
N ASP A 6 7.36 -13.94 14.74
CA ASP A 6 5.99 -13.45 14.85
C ASP A 6 5.89 -11.95 14.54
N ILE A 7 6.88 -11.17 14.98
CA ILE A 7 6.94 -9.73 14.68
C ILE A 7 7.06 -9.52 13.17
N ARG A 8 7.99 -10.24 12.52
CA ARG A 8 8.16 -10.18 11.06
C ARG A 8 6.90 -10.59 10.30
N GLU A 9 6.20 -11.60 10.78
CA GLU A 9 4.97 -12.08 10.16
C GLU A 9 3.82 -11.06 10.30
N LYS A 10 3.68 -10.43 11.48
CA LYS A 10 2.74 -9.32 11.71
C LYS A 10 3.07 -8.11 10.84
N THR A 11 4.34 -7.73 10.76
CA THR A 11 4.83 -6.68 9.85
C THR A 11 4.47 -6.98 8.41
N ARG A 12 4.72 -8.21 7.95
CA ARG A 12 4.41 -8.64 6.58
C ARG A 12 2.91 -8.58 6.29
N LYS A 13 2.07 -8.91 7.27
CA LYS A 13 0.61 -8.86 7.13
C LYS A 13 0.09 -7.42 7.10
N ALA A 14 0.52 -6.57 8.04
CA ALA A 14 0.19 -5.15 8.08
C ALA A 14 0.63 -4.43 6.78
N LEU A 15 1.82 -4.77 6.28
CA LEU A 15 2.33 -4.32 4.98
C LEU A 15 1.43 -4.76 3.82
N ALA A 16 0.99 -6.02 3.81
CA ALA A 16 0.11 -6.51 2.75
C ALA A 16 -1.25 -5.79 2.77
N ASP A 17 -1.81 -5.58 3.96
CA ASP A 17 -3.08 -4.87 4.15
C ASP A 17 -2.96 -3.41 3.70
N TYR A 18 -1.87 -2.71 4.07
CA TYR A 18 -1.56 -1.37 3.57
C TYR A 18 -1.51 -1.34 2.04
N LEU A 19 -0.79 -2.27 1.42
CA LEU A 19 -0.57 -2.26 -0.03
C LEU A 19 -1.76 -2.67 -0.88
N ILE A 20 -2.74 -3.35 -0.30
CA ILE A 20 -3.99 -3.65 -1.00
C ILE A 20 -4.95 -2.44 -0.93
N MET A 21 -4.82 -1.60 0.10
CA MET A 21 -5.66 -0.41 0.28
C MET A 21 -5.39 0.69 -0.74
N PHE A 22 -4.17 0.81 -1.24
CA PHE A 22 -3.85 1.79 -2.27
C PHE A 22 -3.63 0.99 -3.54
N ILE A 23 -4.31 1.30 -4.64
CA ILE A 23 -3.86 0.86 -5.96
C ILE A 23 -3.79 2.13 -6.80
N PRO A 24 -2.64 2.82 -6.85
CA PRO A 24 -2.48 3.94 -7.74
C PRO A 24 -1.46 3.67 -8.86
N ASP A 25 -1.63 4.43 -9.93
CA ASP A 25 -0.68 4.58 -11.03
C ASP A 25 0.72 5.09 -10.59
N SER A 26 0.85 5.63 -9.37
CA SER A 26 2.11 6.05 -8.74
C SER A 26 2.05 5.94 -7.21
N TRP A 27 3.10 5.35 -6.64
CA TRP A 27 3.22 5.00 -5.22
C TRP A 27 4.24 5.81 -4.44
N LYS A 28 4.97 6.70 -5.12
CA LYS A 28 6.10 7.43 -4.53
C LYS A 28 5.67 8.38 -3.41
N ASP A 29 4.79 9.33 -3.71
CA ASP A 29 4.31 10.33 -2.75
C ASP A 29 3.61 9.74 -1.50
N PRO A 30 2.73 8.71 -1.60
CA PRO A 30 2.14 8.11 -0.41
C PRO A 30 3.16 7.38 0.46
N LEU A 31 4.17 6.76 -0.13
CA LEU A 31 5.22 6.03 0.59
C LEU A 31 6.24 6.97 1.24
N ASP A 32 6.58 8.08 0.58
CA ASP A 32 7.49 9.10 1.14
C ASP A 32 6.87 9.78 2.37
N LYS A 33 5.57 10.12 2.31
CA LYS A 33 4.85 10.65 3.48
C LYS A 33 4.72 9.62 4.60
N LEU A 34 4.44 8.36 4.27
CA LEU A 34 4.41 7.28 5.27
C LEU A 34 5.76 7.13 5.97
N LYS A 35 6.87 7.18 5.22
CA LYS A 35 8.23 7.15 5.77
C LYS A 35 8.44 8.24 6.80
N ILE A 36 8.08 9.47 6.47
CA ILE A 36 8.24 10.64 7.35
C ILE A 36 7.47 10.46 8.66
N ILE A 37 6.21 10.01 8.58
CA ILE A 37 5.35 9.82 9.77
C ILE A 37 5.91 8.71 10.65
N LEU A 38 6.27 7.57 10.07
CA LEU A 38 6.73 6.40 10.82
C LEU A 38 8.15 6.57 11.37
N GLN A 39 9.03 7.33 10.71
CA GLN A 39 10.43 7.53 11.15
C GLN A 39 10.65 8.88 11.85
N SER A 40 9.61 9.49 12.42
CA SER A 40 9.77 10.73 13.17
C SER A 40 10.58 10.50 14.47
N ASN A 41 11.47 11.43 14.82
CA ASN A 41 12.47 11.25 15.87
C ASN A 41 11.93 11.27 17.32
N ASN A 42 10.69 11.71 17.54
CA ASN A 42 10.15 11.94 18.88
C ASN A 42 9.08 10.90 19.21
N GLU A 43 7.89 11.06 18.62
CA GLU A 43 6.75 10.18 18.77
C GLU A 43 6.05 10.07 17.42
N ILE A 44 5.65 8.85 17.06
CA ILE A 44 4.88 8.61 15.86
C ILE A 44 3.47 9.14 16.09
N ASP A 45 3.08 10.14 15.30
CA ASP A 45 1.69 10.61 15.25
C ASP A 45 0.83 9.61 14.46
N TRP A 46 0.21 8.70 15.21
CA TRP A 46 -0.65 7.65 14.66
C TRP A 46 -1.93 8.21 14.04
N GLU A 47 -2.42 9.36 14.48
CA GLU A 47 -3.61 9.99 13.92
C GLU A 47 -3.27 10.69 12.60
N ALA A 48 -2.07 11.28 12.48
CA ALA A 48 -1.55 11.74 11.19
C ALA A 48 -1.37 10.59 10.18
N LEU A 49 -0.92 9.41 10.63
CA LEU A 49 -0.84 8.21 9.79
C LEU A 49 -2.21 7.83 9.21
N LYS A 50 -3.24 7.77 10.07
CA LYS A 50 -4.61 7.44 9.66
C LYS A 50 -5.19 8.50 8.73
N GLY A 51 -4.98 9.78 9.04
CA GLY A 51 -5.42 10.90 8.20
C GLY A 51 -4.79 10.87 6.81
N HIS A 52 -3.49 10.57 6.72
CA HIS A 52 -2.81 10.39 5.43
C HIS A 52 -3.38 9.23 4.61
N ALA A 53 -3.65 8.08 5.25
CA ALA A 53 -4.28 6.94 4.61
C ALA A 53 -5.71 7.25 4.11
N LEU A 54 -6.48 8.02 4.88
CA LEU A 54 -7.84 8.44 4.53
C LEU A 54 -7.88 9.41 3.35
N LEU A 55 -7.00 10.40 3.31
CA LEU A 55 -6.90 11.35 2.21
C LEU A 55 -6.66 10.62 0.88
N TYR A 56 -5.74 9.64 0.88
CA TYR A 56 -5.47 8.84 -0.30
C TYR A 56 -6.68 7.99 -0.75
N PHE A 57 -7.44 7.46 0.20
CA PHE A 57 -8.67 6.73 -0.10
C PHE A 57 -9.73 7.63 -0.76
N ASP A 58 -9.96 8.82 -0.19
CA ASP A 58 -10.93 9.79 -0.71
C ASP A 58 -10.52 10.28 -2.11
N GLU A 59 -9.22 10.56 -2.34
CA GLU A 59 -8.68 10.98 -3.64
C GLU A 59 -8.84 9.90 -4.72
N LYS A 60 -8.73 8.61 -4.35
CA LYS A 60 -8.77 7.49 -5.30
C LYS A 60 -10.17 6.94 -5.56
N ARG A 61 -11.21 7.48 -4.89
CA ARG A 61 -12.62 7.07 -5.06
C ARG A 61 -12.77 5.54 -5.08
N LEU A 62 -12.13 4.86 -4.14
CA LEU A 62 -12.16 3.41 -4.13
C LEU A 62 -13.61 2.91 -3.99
N PRO A 63 -14.05 1.95 -4.82
CA PRO A 63 -15.45 1.58 -4.87
C PRO A 63 -15.83 0.80 -3.61
N GLU A 64 -16.82 1.33 -2.89
CA GLU A 64 -17.95 0.60 -2.31
C GLU A 64 -17.96 0.22 -0.82
N ASP A 65 -16.88 0.31 -0.03
CA ASP A 65 -17.00 0.15 1.44
C ASP A 65 -16.06 1.05 2.27
N ARG A 66 -16.56 2.24 2.60
CA ARG A 66 -15.88 3.20 3.47
C ARG A 66 -15.67 2.65 4.89
N VAL A 67 -16.57 1.80 5.38
CA VAL A 67 -16.49 1.23 6.74
C VAL A 67 -15.36 0.20 6.79
N GLU A 68 -15.28 -0.70 5.82
CA GLU A 68 -14.18 -1.65 5.72
C GLU A 68 -12.84 -0.96 5.48
N CYS A 69 -12.82 0.15 4.72
CA CYS A 69 -11.61 0.96 4.59
C CYS A 69 -11.14 1.54 5.93
N LEU A 70 -12.03 2.21 6.67
CA LEU A 70 -11.72 2.74 7.99
C LEU A 70 -11.24 1.63 8.93
N ALA A 71 -11.91 0.47 8.92
CA ALA A 71 -11.51 -0.68 9.72
C ALA A 71 -10.12 -1.21 9.33
N ARG A 72 -9.74 -1.18 8.05
CA ARG A 72 -8.38 -1.54 7.60
C ARG A 72 -7.33 -0.53 8.07
N ILE A 73 -7.62 0.76 8.01
CA ILE A 73 -6.73 1.83 8.50
C ILE A 73 -6.47 1.68 10.00
N GLU A 74 -7.52 1.37 10.77
CA GLU A 74 -7.39 1.10 12.21
C GLU A 74 -6.53 -0.13 12.48
N ARG A 75 -6.83 -1.27 11.83
CA ARG A 75 -6.04 -2.52 11.97
C ARG A 75 -4.57 -2.33 11.61
N LEU A 76 -4.29 -1.51 10.59
CA LEU A 76 -2.94 -1.15 10.20
C LEU A 76 -2.23 -0.35 11.29
N SER A 77 -2.88 0.72 11.79
CA SER A 77 -2.33 1.58 12.84
C SER A 77 -2.00 0.77 14.09
N ASP A 78 -2.92 -0.12 14.50
CA ASP A 78 -2.71 -1.00 15.66
C ASP A 78 -1.57 -1.98 15.45
N SER A 79 -1.46 -2.56 14.25
CA SER A 79 -0.34 -3.46 13.92
C SER A 79 1.00 -2.73 13.99
N PHE A 80 1.09 -1.52 13.44
CA PHE A 80 2.31 -0.72 13.50
C PHE A 80 2.65 -0.27 14.92
N LYS A 81 1.67 0.10 15.73
CA LYS A 81 1.86 0.38 17.17
C LYS A 81 2.42 -0.82 17.91
N GLU A 82 1.86 -2.00 17.67
CA GLU A 82 2.33 -3.25 18.28
C GLU A 82 3.78 -3.54 17.90
N ILE A 83 4.11 -3.45 16.60
CA ILE A 83 5.47 -3.66 16.10
C ILE A 83 6.43 -2.63 16.69
N TYR A 84 6.08 -1.35 16.67
CA TYR A 84 6.88 -0.25 17.21
C TYR A 84 7.17 -0.44 18.71
N SER A 85 6.18 -0.89 19.49
CA SER A 85 6.36 -1.16 20.92
C SER A 85 7.30 -2.34 21.24
N THR A 86 7.61 -3.17 20.24
CA THR A 86 8.42 -4.38 20.40
C THR A 86 9.84 -4.24 19.83
N LEU A 87 10.07 -3.30 18.91
CA LEU A 87 11.33 -3.12 18.21
C LEU A 87 12.16 -1.98 18.84
N SER A 88 13.48 -2.12 18.77
CA SER A 88 14.35 -0.95 18.98
C SER A 88 14.15 0.09 17.87
N PRO A 89 14.49 1.37 18.11
CA PRO A 89 14.38 2.41 17.08
C PRO A 89 15.11 2.05 15.77
N ALA A 90 16.30 1.45 15.85
CA ALA A 90 17.05 1.04 14.67
C ALA A 90 16.35 -0.08 13.87
N GLU A 91 15.78 -1.06 14.56
CA GLU A 91 15.01 -2.15 13.94
C GLU A 91 13.71 -1.65 13.32
N TRP A 92 13.05 -0.69 13.97
CA TRP A 92 11.88 -0.02 13.45
C TRP A 92 12.18 0.73 12.15
N HIS A 93 13.22 1.56 12.13
CA HIS A 93 13.63 2.29 10.92
C HIS A 93 13.89 1.33 9.75
N ARG A 94 14.64 0.23 10.01
CA ARG A 94 14.89 -0.81 9.01
C ARG A 94 13.60 -1.49 8.54
N THR A 95 12.70 -1.78 9.47
CA THR A 95 11.39 -2.37 9.17
C THR A 95 10.56 -1.46 8.25
N VAL A 96 10.56 -0.15 8.50
CA VAL A 96 9.87 0.83 7.64
C VAL A 96 10.49 0.89 6.24
N GLU A 97 11.83 0.85 6.11
CA GLU A 97 12.47 0.78 4.79
C GLU A 97 12.09 -0.51 4.03
N ASP A 98 12.11 -1.65 4.72
CA ASP A 98 11.75 -2.95 4.12
C ASP A 98 10.28 -2.94 3.64
N ILE A 99 9.37 -2.34 4.44
CA ILE A 99 7.97 -2.09 4.10
C ILE A 99 7.88 -1.26 2.81
N ILE A 100 8.56 -0.12 2.74
CA ILE A 100 8.51 0.79 1.59
C ILE A 100 9.12 0.14 0.34
N HIS A 101 10.20 -0.63 0.48
CA HIS A 101 10.83 -1.30 -0.63
C HIS A 101 9.93 -2.39 -1.21
N ALA A 102 9.36 -3.24 -0.35
CA ALA A 102 8.40 -4.27 -0.76
C ALA A 102 7.12 -3.68 -1.37
N ALA A 103 6.68 -2.53 -0.85
CA ALA A 103 5.58 -1.75 -1.38
C ALA A 103 5.84 -1.31 -2.83
N ASN A 104 6.94 -0.62 -3.06
CA ASN A 104 7.35 -0.16 -4.38
C ASN A 104 7.50 -1.31 -5.37
N PHE A 105 8.00 -2.47 -4.94
CA PHE A 105 8.12 -3.65 -5.80
C PHE A 105 6.75 -4.19 -6.24
N ARG A 106 5.81 -4.39 -5.30
CA ARG A 106 4.47 -4.89 -5.60
C ARG A 106 3.66 -3.91 -6.45
N ALA A 107 3.74 -2.64 -6.12
CA ALA A 107 3.22 -1.52 -6.91
C ALA A 107 3.69 -1.56 -8.36
N SER A 108 5.01 -1.62 -8.56
CA SER A 108 5.62 -1.67 -9.89
C SER A 108 5.18 -2.91 -10.67
N LYS A 109 5.08 -4.06 -10.00
CA LYS A 109 4.56 -5.30 -10.59
C LYS A 109 3.10 -5.16 -11.01
N ALA A 110 2.25 -4.60 -10.16
CA ALA A 110 0.83 -4.37 -10.45
C ALA A 110 0.65 -3.41 -11.63
N ALA A 111 1.38 -2.29 -11.65
CA ALA A 111 1.37 -1.33 -12.75
C ALA A 111 1.82 -1.97 -14.09
N LEU A 112 2.85 -2.82 -14.07
CA LEU A 112 3.28 -3.57 -15.25
C LEU A 112 2.21 -4.54 -15.75
N GLN A 113 1.53 -5.26 -14.85
CA GLN A 113 0.43 -6.14 -15.22
C GLN A 113 -0.74 -5.35 -15.81
N LEU A 114 -1.13 -4.25 -15.17
CA LEU A 114 -2.23 -3.40 -15.62
C LEU A 114 -1.96 -2.80 -17.02
N ARG A 115 -0.72 -2.34 -17.27
CA ARG A 115 -0.28 -1.90 -18.60
C ARG A 115 -0.33 -3.02 -19.63
N ARG A 116 0.10 -4.23 -19.27
CA ARG A 116 0.06 -5.39 -20.16
C ARG A 116 -1.37 -5.78 -20.53
N THR A 117 -2.28 -5.78 -19.56
CA THR A 117 -3.71 -6.05 -19.78
C THR A 117 -4.31 -4.98 -20.69
N LYS A 118 -4.05 -3.69 -20.41
CA LYS A 118 -4.54 -2.58 -21.25
C LYS A 118 -4.06 -2.67 -22.71
N ILE A 119 -2.77 -2.98 -22.92
CA ILE A 119 -2.22 -3.18 -24.28
C ILE A 119 -2.91 -4.36 -24.97
N MET A 120 -3.15 -5.45 -24.25
CA MET A 120 -3.82 -6.63 -24.80
C MET A 120 -5.29 -6.37 -25.14
N ASP A 121 -5.99 -5.59 -24.31
CA ASP A 121 -7.37 -5.16 -24.54
C ASP A 121 -7.45 -4.18 -25.72
N ASP A 122 -6.51 -3.24 -25.85
CA ASP A 122 -6.41 -2.32 -26.98
C ASP A 122 -6.10 -3.05 -28.30
N LEU A 123 -5.26 -4.09 -28.26
CA LEU A 123 -4.97 -4.95 -29.42
C LEU A 123 -6.21 -5.75 -29.85
N LYS A 124 -6.95 -6.35 -28.91
CA LYS A 124 -8.21 -7.05 -29.19
C LYS A 124 -9.30 -6.11 -29.73
N ALA A 125 -9.37 -4.90 -29.18
CA ALA A 125 -10.31 -3.88 -29.65
C ALA A 125 -10.00 -3.48 -31.12
N LYS A 126 -8.73 -3.28 -31.47
CA LYS A 126 -8.31 -3.01 -32.85
C LYS A 126 -8.59 -4.14 -33.83
N GLU A 127 -8.34 -5.40 -33.45
CA GLU A 127 -8.69 -6.56 -34.29
C GLU A 127 -10.20 -6.67 -34.53
N SER A 128 -11.02 -6.36 -33.52
CA SER A 128 -12.48 -6.38 -33.63
C SER A 128 -13.04 -5.24 -34.51
N SER A 129 -12.37 -4.09 -34.58
CA SER A 129 -12.76 -2.97 -35.45
C SER A 129 -12.33 -3.16 -36.90
N ASP A 130 -11.14 -3.73 -37.14
CA ASP A 130 -10.68 -4.01 -38.52
C ASP A 130 -11.51 -5.11 -39.19
N SER A 131 -12.07 -6.03 -38.40
CA SER A 131 -12.95 -7.09 -38.89
C SER A 131 -14.35 -6.60 -39.31
N LYS A 132 -14.82 -5.46 -38.80
CA LYS A 132 -16.12 -4.87 -39.16
C LYS A 132 -16.08 -3.95 -40.39
N THR A 133 -14.90 -3.52 -40.81
CA THR A 133 -14.74 -2.55 -41.92
C THR A 133 -14.41 -3.23 -43.26
N LYS A 134 -14.30 -4.57 -43.28
CA LYS A 134 -14.21 -5.39 -44.49
C LYS A 134 -15.50 -6.16 -44.71
N LEU A 135 -16.55 -5.47 -45.14
CA LEU A 135 -17.77 -6.06 -45.71
C LEU A 135 -18.35 -5.08 -46.73
#